data_AF-A0A929A060-F1
#
_entry.id   AF-A0A929A060-F1
#
_cell.length_a   1.000
_cell.length_b   1.000
_cell.length_c   1.000
_cell.angle_alpha   90.00
_cell.angle_beta   90.00
_cell.angle_gamma   90.00
#
_symmetry.space_group_name_H-M   'P 1'
#
loop_
_entity.id
_entity.type
_entity.pdbx_description
1 polymer ?
#
loop_
_entity_poly.entity_id
_entity_poly.type
_entity_poly.pdbx_seq_one_letter_code
_entity_poly.pdbx_strand_id
1 'polypeptide(L)' 'GSGGNTACRIMALHMQPTQLRIADQVARAPEKPPALYQPEVAYVNTDGIRIAIAAEFAQIHLNIP' A
#
# COMPACT_ATOMS: atom_id res chain seq x y z
N GLY A 1 -9.40 -0.20 -6.03
CA GLY A 1 -10.82 -0.36 -6.39
C GLY A 1 -10.89 -0.79 -7.83
N SER A 2 -11.59 -1.88 -8.12
CA SER A 2 -11.70 -2.42 -9.49
C SER A 2 -12.41 -1.47 -10.46
N GLY A 3 -13.21 -0.52 -9.96
CA GLY A 3 -13.86 0.53 -10.75
C GLY A 3 -13.06 1.83 -10.88
N GLY A 4 -11.72 1.79 -10.92
CA GLY A 4 -10.89 2.98 -11.18
C GLY A 4 -10.61 3.90 -9.99
N ASN A 5 -11.12 3.59 -8.78
CA ASN A 5 -10.86 4.43 -7.60
C ASN A 5 -9.43 4.26 -7.07
N THR A 6 -8.60 5.29 -7.25
CA THR A 6 -7.20 5.39 -6.78
C THR A 6 -7.07 5.74 -5.29
N ALA A 7 -8.14 6.22 -4.65
CA ALA A 7 -8.17 6.45 -3.21
C ALA A 7 -8.31 5.16 -2.39
N CYS A 8 -8.53 4.01 -3.04
CA CYS A 8 -8.53 2.72 -2.36
C CYS A 8 -7.17 2.39 -1.73
N ARG A 9 -7.21 1.53 -0.71
CA ARG A 9 -6.04 1.03 0.02
C ARG A 9 -6.12 -0.49 0.11
N ILE A 10 -4.97 -1.16 0.12
CA ILE A 10 -4.87 -2.59 0.44
C ILE A 10 -4.11 -2.69 1.76
N MET A 11 -4.67 -3.40 2.73
CA MET A 11 -4.07 -3.55 4.05
C MET A 11 -3.80 -5.02 4.31
N ALA A 12 -2.64 -5.33 4.90
CA ALA A 12 -2.28 -6.69 5.30
C ALA A 12 -1.47 -6.65 6.61
N LEU A 13 -1.52 -7.73 7.39
CA LEU A 13 -0.66 -7.88 8.57
C LEU A 13 0.81 -8.17 8.21
N HIS A 14 1.06 -8.63 6.99
CA HIS A 14 2.37 -8.84 6.39
C HIS A 14 2.20 -8.95 4.87
N MET A 15 2.84 -8.07 4.10
CA MET A 15 2.60 -7.95 2.67
C MET A 15 3.60 -8.79 1.86
N GLN A 16 3.15 -9.95 1.37
CA GLN A 16 3.90 -10.81 0.44
C GLN A 16 3.18 -11.00 -0.91
N PRO A 17 2.79 -9.91 -1.61
CA PRO A 17 2.08 -10.01 -2.86
C PRO A 17 3.04 -10.47 -3.96
N THR A 18 2.54 -11.19 -4.95
CA THR A 18 3.24 -11.34 -6.23
C THR A 18 3.04 -10.10 -7.11
N GLN A 19 1.84 -9.51 -7.03
CA GLN A 19 1.43 -8.30 -7.73
C GLN A 19 0.38 -7.54 -6.91
N LEU A 20 0.45 -6.22 -6.93
CA LEU A 20 -0.54 -5.31 -6.35
C LEU A 20 -1.25 -4.56 -7.47
N ARG A 21 -2.56 -4.38 -7.34
CA ARG A 21 -3.37 -3.57 -8.26
C ARG A 21 -4.33 -2.66 -7.51
N ILE A 22 -4.27 -1.37 -7.80
CA ILE A 22 -5.20 -0.36 -7.29
C ILE A 22 -5.67 0.48 -8.47
N ALA A 23 -6.98 0.43 -8.78
CA ALA A 23 -7.52 1.01 -10.01
C ALA A 23 -6.81 0.37 -11.22
N ASP A 24 -6.29 1.22 -12.11
CA ASP A 24 -5.58 0.82 -13.31
C ASP A 24 -4.07 0.73 -13.10
N GLN A 25 -3.58 1.03 -11.88
CA GLN A 25 -2.17 0.94 -11.55
C GLN A 25 -1.80 -0.44 -11.03
N VAL A 26 -0.62 -0.90 -11.45
CA VAL A 26 -0.05 -2.19 -11.07
C VAL A 26 1.36 -1.98 -10.55
N ALA A 27 1.70 -2.64 -9.45
CA ALA A 27 3.05 -2.73 -8.94
C ALA A 27 3.42 -4.20 -8.67
N ARG A 28 4.70 -4.51 -8.83
CA ARG A 28 5.26 -5.81 -8.44
C ARG A 28 5.71 -5.77 -6.99
N ALA A 29 5.84 -6.96 -6.41
CA ALA A 29 6.48 -7.09 -5.11
C ALA A 29 7.87 -6.42 -5.12
N PRO A 30 8.28 -5.75 -4.03
CA PRO A 30 9.67 -5.34 -3.89
C PRO A 30 10.57 -6.57 -3.91
N GLU A 31 11.74 -6.47 -4.55
CA GLU A 31 12.71 -7.59 -4.61
C GLU A 31 13.20 -8.02 -3.22
N LYS A 32 13.19 -7.09 -2.27
CA LYS A 32 13.53 -7.32 -0.87
C LYS A 32 12.29 -7.01 -0.03
N PRO A 33 11.49 -8.03 0.34
CA PRO A 33 10.39 -7.83 1.28
C PRO A 33 10.94 -7.41 2.65
N PRO A 34 10.13 -6.70 3.47
CA PRO A 34 10.50 -6.39 4.84
C PRO A 34 10.84 -7.68 5.60
N ALA A 35 11.91 -7.65 6.40
CA ALA A 35 12.29 -8.79 7.24
C ALA A 35 11.39 -8.95 8.48
N LEU A 36 10.68 -7.89 8.86
CA LEU A 36 9.85 -7.83 10.05
C LEU A 36 8.39 -8.07 9.70
N TYR A 37 7.74 -8.92 10.49
CA TYR A 37 6.30 -9.13 10.41
C TYR A 37 5.58 -7.92 11.00
N GLN A 38 5.01 -7.08 10.14
CA GLN A 38 4.36 -5.84 10.55
C GLN A 38 3.20 -5.45 9.63
N PRO A 39 2.15 -4.77 10.15
CA PRO A 39 1.04 -4.33 9.31
C PRO A 39 1.47 -3.27 8.30
N GLU A 40 1.00 -3.44 7.07
CA GLU A 40 1.39 -2.63 5.92
C GLU A 40 0.16 -2.17 5.12
N VAL A 41 0.31 -1.02 4.48
CA VAL A 41 -0.72 -0.38 3.65
C VAL A 41 -0.13 -0.08 2.29
N ALA A 42 -0.72 -0.66 1.24
CA ALA A 42 -0.46 -0.25 -0.14
C ALA A 42 -1.45 0.84 -0.56
N TYR A 43 -0.92 1.91 -1.14
CA TYR A 43 -1.68 3.08 -1.57
C TYR A 43 -1.09 3.67 -2.85
N VAL A 44 -1.91 4.42 -3.60
CA VAL A 44 -1.45 5.15 -4.79
C VAL A 44 -0.88 6.50 -4.39
N ASN A 45 0.30 6.81 -4.91
CA ASN A 45 0.93 8.14 -4.92
C ASN A 45 1.22 8.58 -6.37
N THR A 46 1.78 9.79 -6.56
CA THR A 46 2.16 10.34 -7.88
C THR A 46 3.07 9.44 -8.70
N ASP A 47 3.93 8.65 -8.05
CA ASP A 47 4.88 7.76 -8.74
C ASP A 47 4.36 6.32 -8.96
N GLY A 48 3.16 6.00 -8.48
CA GLY A 48 2.62 4.64 -8.53
C GLY A 48 2.12 4.11 -7.18
N ILE A 49 2.02 2.78 -7.07
CA ILE A 49 1.67 2.13 -5.80
C ILE A 49 2.89 2.08 -4.88
N ARG A 50 2.74 2.58 -3.66
CA ARG A 50 3.71 2.49 -2.57
C ARG A 50 3.17 1.62 -1.45
N ILE A 51 4.08 0.99 -0.70
CA ILE A 51 3.78 0.24 0.52
C ILE A 51 4.43 1.01 1.68
N ALA A 52 3.68 1.23 2.76
CA ALA A 52 4.18 1.85 4.00
C ALA A 52 3.72 1.04 5.21
N ILE A 53 4.41 1.18 6.34
CA ILE A 53 3.98 0.61 7.61
C ILE A 53 2.67 1.29 8.03
N ALA A 54 1.70 0.53 8.51
CA ALA A 54 0.36 1.05 8.80
C ALA A 54 0.36 2.20 9.82
N ALA A 55 1.23 2.12 10.84
CA ALA A 55 1.38 3.17 11.84
C ALA A 55 1.91 4.48 11.23
N GLU A 56 2.93 4.40 10.38
CA GLU A 56 3.51 5.56 9.68
C GLU A 56 2.50 6.16 8.69
N PHE A 57 1.79 5.30 7.95
CA PHE A 57 0.73 5.71 7.04
C PHE A 57 -0.37 6.49 7.78
N ALA A 58 -0.80 6.00 8.95
CA ALA A 58 -1.83 6.67 9.75
C ALA A 58 -1.39 8.06 10.23
N GLN A 59 -0.14 8.22 10.66
CA GLN A 59 0.35 9.54 11.10
C GLN A 59 0.33 10.58 9.97
N ILE A 60 0.66 10.17 8.75
CA ILE A 60 0.77 11.09 7.60
C ILE A 60 -0.60 11.35 6.97
N HIS A 61 -1.48 10.34 6.91
CA HIS A 61 -2.69 10.38 6.09
C HIS A 61 -4.01 10.36 6.88
N LEU A 62 -4.00 10.00 8.16
CA LEU A 62 -5.20 9.94 9.01
C LEU A 62 -5.19 11.00 10.11
N ASN A 63 -4.14 11.82 10.23
CA ASN A 63 -4.14 12.95 11.14
C ASN A 63 -5.03 14.07 10.58
N ILE A 64 -6.34 13.90 10.75
CA ILE A 64 -7.35 14.94 10.61
C ILE A 64 -7.42 15.67 11.97
N PRO A 65 -7.31 17.01 12.04
CA PRO A 65 -7.54 17.73 13.29
C PRO A 65 -8.97 17.53 13.83
#